data_AF-A0AAF0TV25-F1
#
_entry.id   AF-A0AAF0TV25-F1
#
_cell.length_a   1.000
_cell.length_b   1.000
_cell.length_c   1.000
_cell.angle_alpha   90.00
_cell.angle_beta   90.00
_cell.angle_gamma   90.00
#
_symmetry.space_group_name_H-M   'P 1'
#
loop_
_entity.id
_entity.type
_entity.pdbx_description
1 polymer ?
#
loop_
_entity_poly.entity_id
_entity_poly.type
_entity_poly.pdbx_seq_one_letter_code
_entity_poly.pdbx_strand_id
1 'polypeptide(L)'
;NDMTLGLRSVKFMTWMPEASLLEHTLQNILHSINPLEEDWSMRFQLIHELRAVVESIEILRDANLVKPEFFSWNYPSLGHLGATVEPFGSFVSNLFTRWGDLDISIELPNGSHISAAGKKYKLSLLGDVLKALRAKGGCRKLQFITNARVPILKFQGNYNISCDISINNLSGQMKSKILYWINMIDGRFRDMVLLVKEWAKAHNINDSKTGTLNSYSLSLLVVFHFQTCVPAILPPLKEIYPGSMVDDLTGNQVAFVCGIFLFPKVARFVSTYDFA
;
A
#
# COMPACT_ATOMS: atom_id res chain seq x y z
N ASN A 1 -2.01 24.58 15.24
CA ASN A 1 -3.26 25.35 15.06
C ASN A 1 -3.44 25.52 13.56
N ASP A 2 -4.12 24.67 12.82
CA ASP A 2 -5.32 23.89 13.10
C ASP A 2 -5.34 22.73 12.08
N MET A 3 -5.29 21.47 12.52
CA MET A 3 -5.37 20.29 11.65
C MET A 3 -6.74 19.63 11.81
N THR A 4 -7.80 20.36 11.47
CA THR A 4 -9.09 19.76 11.20
C THR A 4 -9.27 19.72 9.68
N LEU A 5 -8.77 18.65 9.04
CA LEU A 5 -9.25 18.28 7.72
C LEU A 5 -10.72 17.92 7.88
N GLY A 6 -11.58 18.89 7.55
CA GLY A 6 -13.02 18.74 7.62
C GLY A 6 -13.45 17.50 6.84
N LEU A 7 -14.12 16.58 7.54
CA LEU A 7 -14.99 15.56 6.96
C LEU A 7 -15.99 16.27 6.06
N ARG A 8 -15.67 16.44 4.78
CA ARG A 8 -16.66 16.80 3.77
C ARG A 8 -17.55 15.59 3.62
N SER A 9 -18.76 15.68 4.16
CA SER A 9 -19.84 14.71 4.00
C SER A 9 -19.89 14.26 2.54
N VAL A 10 -19.81 12.94 2.32
CA VAL A 10 -20.08 12.38 1.01
C VAL A 10 -21.57 12.61 0.73
N LYS A 11 -21.89 13.11 -0.46
CA LYS A 11 -23.26 13.14 -0.98
C LYS A 11 -23.28 12.16 -2.15
N PHE A 12 -23.68 10.92 -1.91
CA PHE A 12 -23.73 9.91 -2.97
C PHE A 12 -24.89 10.13 -3.94
N MET A 13 -26.00 10.75 -3.54
CA MET A 13 -27.19 10.92 -4.39
C MET A 13 -28.15 11.97 -3.80
N THR A 14 -28.38 13.09 -4.47
CA THR A 14 -29.24 14.19 -3.98
C THR A 14 -30.72 14.09 -4.36
N TRP A 15 -31.17 13.01 -5.01
CA TRP A 15 -32.51 12.95 -5.62
C TRP A 15 -33.33 11.68 -5.32
N MET A 16 -33.28 11.12 -4.10
CA MET A 16 -34.27 10.14 -3.63
C MET A 16 -34.52 10.24 -2.12
N PRO A 17 -35.75 10.06 -1.60
CA PRO A 17 -36.02 10.01 -0.16
C PRO A 17 -35.27 8.86 0.55
N GLU A 18 -35.10 7.72 -0.14
CA GLU A 18 -34.32 6.55 0.31
C GLU A 18 -32.79 6.78 0.27
N ALA A 19 -32.31 7.81 -0.46
CA ALA A 19 -30.89 8.14 -0.50
C ALA A 19 -30.37 8.57 0.88
N SER A 20 -31.23 9.09 1.75
CA SER A 20 -30.86 9.50 3.11
C SER A 20 -30.50 8.32 4.02
N LEU A 21 -31.25 7.21 3.96
CA LEU A 21 -30.98 6.02 4.77
C LEU A 21 -29.76 5.25 4.24
N LEU A 22 -29.64 5.11 2.92
CA LEU A 22 -28.47 4.48 2.30
C LEU A 22 -27.20 5.26 2.64
N GLU A 23 -27.20 6.58 2.42
CA GLU A 23 -26.06 7.45 2.78
C GLU A 23 -25.71 7.30 4.26
N HIS A 24 -26.69 7.41 5.15
CA HIS A 24 -26.45 7.25 6.59
C HIS A 24 -25.87 5.87 6.94
N THR A 25 -26.35 4.81 6.29
CA THR A 25 -25.83 3.44 6.48
C THR A 25 -24.39 3.32 6.00
N LEU A 26 -24.07 3.86 4.81
CA LEU A 26 -22.71 3.86 4.26
C LEU A 26 -21.76 4.66 5.16
N GLN A 27 -22.20 5.81 5.67
CA GLN A 27 -21.41 6.61 6.63
C GLN A 27 -21.16 5.85 7.94
N ASN A 28 -22.15 5.13 8.47
CA ASN A 28 -21.98 4.32 9.68
C ASN A 28 -20.98 3.17 9.46
N ILE A 29 -21.02 2.52 8.28
CA ILE A 29 -20.03 1.51 7.91
C ILE A 29 -18.65 2.15 7.81
N LEU A 30 -18.50 3.25 7.08
CA LEU A 30 -17.23 3.98 6.92
C LEU A 30 -16.65 4.39 8.29
N HIS A 31 -17.47 4.94 9.18
CA HIS A 31 -17.07 5.29 10.54
C HIS A 31 -16.53 4.08 11.32
N SER A 32 -17.15 2.91 11.14
CA SER A 32 -16.74 1.68 11.83
C SER A 32 -15.44 1.10 11.29
N ILE A 33 -15.20 1.22 9.98
CA ILE A 33 -14.08 0.55 9.29
C ILE A 33 -12.87 1.46 9.06
N ASN A 34 -13.05 2.77 9.18
CA ASN A 34 -11.97 3.75 9.01
C ASN A 34 -10.92 3.59 10.12
N PRO A 35 -9.61 3.56 9.77
CA PRO A 35 -8.52 3.55 10.74
C PRO A 35 -8.63 4.74 11.72
N LEU A 36 -8.45 4.45 13.01
CA LEU A 36 -8.25 5.47 14.05
C LEU A 36 -6.77 5.83 14.16
N GLU A 37 -6.44 6.91 14.88
CA GLU A 37 -5.05 7.33 15.09
C GLU A 37 -4.20 6.20 15.72
N GLU A 38 -4.79 5.43 16.65
CA GLU A 38 -4.12 4.31 17.28
C GLU A 38 -3.79 3.20 16.27
N ASP A 39 -4.66 2.98 15.28
CA ASP A 39 -4.44 1.99 14.21
C ASP A 39 -3.21 2.35 13.35
N TRP A 40 -2.97 3.65 13.16
CA TRP A 40 -1.75 4.16 12.51
C TRP A 40 -0.53 4.00 13.42
N SER A 41 -0.62 4.45 14.67
CA SER A 41 0.49 4.37 15.64
C SER A 41 0.97 2.95 15.84
N MET A 42 0.05 1.97 15.96
CA MET A 42 0.40 0.56 16.07
C MET A 42 1.17 0.03 14.85
N ARG A 43 0.80 0.46 13.62
CA ARG A 43 1.51 0.06 12.40
C ARG A 43 2.90 0.71 12.31
N PHE A 44 3.01 1.99 12.66
CA PHE A 44 4.33 2.65 12.74
C PHE A 44 5.25 1.97 13.74
N GLN A 45 4.72 1.61 14.92
CA GLN A 45 5.49 0.90 15.93
C GLN A 45 5.95 -0.47 15.45
N LEU A 46 5.10 -1.23 14.74
CA LEU A 46 5.49 -2.50 14.12
C LEU A 46 6.59 -2.33 13.06
N ILE A 47 6.52 -1.27 12.24
CA ILE A 47 7.57 -0.96 11.25
C ILE A 47 8.90 -0.68 11.98
N HIS A 48 8.89 0.12 13.04
CA HIS A 48 10.07 0.40 13.85
C HIS A 48 10.64 -0.87 14.52
N GLU A 49 9.76 -1.70 15.08
CA GLU A 49 10.16 -2.98 15.68
C GLU A 49 10.79 -3.94 14.68
N LEU A 50 10.26 -4.00 13.46
CA LEU A 50 10.81 -4.80 12.38
C LEU A 50 12.14 -4.22 11.87
N ARG A 51 12.29 -2.91 11.81
CA ARG A 51 13.56 -2.25 11.48
C ARG A 51 14.68 -2.68 12.44
N ALA A 52 14.40 -2.67 13.74
CA ALA A 52 15.36 -3.15 14.75
C ALA A 52 15.71 -4.64 14.57
N VAL A 53 14.76 -5.47 14.14
CA VAL A 53 15.03 -6.89 13.81
C VAL A 53 15.94 -7.00 12.59
N VAL A 54 15.66 -6.24 11.53
CA VAL A 54 16.46 -6.23 10.30
C VAL A 54 17.88 -5.76 10.57
N GLU A 55 18.05 -4.72 11.39
CA GLU A 55 19.36 -4.19 11.79
C GLU A 55 20.18 -5.17 12.66
N SER A 56 19.52 -6.10 13.35
CA SER A 56 20.20 -7.16 14.12
C SER A 56 20.78 -8.29 13.25
N ILE A 57 20.42 -8.34 11.97
CA ILE A 57 20.85 -9.37 11.03
C ILE A 57 22.06 -8.84 10.24
N GLU A 58 23.23 -9.41 10.50
CA GLU A 58 24.52 -8.96 9.93
C GLU A 58 24.49 -8.82 8.40
N ILE A 59 23.98 -9.83 7.67
CA ILE A 59 23.89 -9.81 6.19
C ILE A 59 22.96 -8.71 5.65
N LEU A 60 21.99 -8.24 6.44
CA LEU A 60 21.09 -7.14 6.06
C LEU A 60 21.65 -5.78 6.47
N ARG A 61 22.41 -5.72 7.57
CA ARG A 61 23.09 -4.51 8.04
C ARG A 61 24.25 -4.11 7.13
N ASP A 62 25.06 -5.08 6.71
CA ASP A 62 26.32 -4.87 6.00
C ASP A 62 26.19 -5.13 4.49
N ALA A 63 24.97 -4.98 3.94
CA ALA A 63 24.71 -5.00 2.50
C ALA A 63 25.37 -3.76 1.83
N ASN A 64 26.68 -3.84 1.65
CA ASN A 64 27.63 -2.75 1.45
C ASN A 64 27.38 -1.84 0.23
N LEU A 65 27.49 -0.53 0.51
CA LEU A 65 28.37 0.46 -0.14
C LEU A 65 28.29 0.64 -1.67
N VAL A 66 27.14 1.03 -2.21
CA VAL A 66 27.08 2.05 -3.28
C VAL A 66 25.75 2.78 -3.10
N LYS A 67 25.77 4.11 -3.01
CA LYS A 67 24.55 4.93 -3.12
C LYS A 67 24.20 5.08 -4.61
N PRO A 68 23.06 4.60 -5.11
CA PRO A 68 22.36 5.32 -6.17
C PRO A 68 21.48 6.36 -5.48
N GLU A 69 21.66 7.63 -5.84
CA GLU A 69 21.06 8.81 -5.21
C GLU A 69 19.53 8.95 -5.42
N PHE A 70 18.77 7.87 -5.55
CA PHE A 70 17.53 7.89 -6.33
C PHE A 70 16.24 7.42 -5.64
N PHE A 71 16.25 7.06 -4.35
CA PHE A 71 15.01 6.66 -3.65
C PHE A 71 14.96 7.20 -2.22
N SER A 72 14.55 8.45 -2.03
CA SER A 72 13.94 8.88 -0.77
C SER A 72 13.10 10.13 -0.99
N TRP A 73 11.78 9.97 -0.97
CA TRP A 73 10.86 11.10 -0.79
C TRP A 73 10.13 10.84 0.52
N ASN A 74 10.37 11.70 1.51
CA ASN A 74 9.57 11.93 2.73
C ASN A 74 10.15 11.55 4.10
N TYR A 75 11.40 11.10 4.23
CA TYR A 75 12.07 11.07 5.54
C TYR A 75 13.50 11.63 5.44
N PRO A 76 13.92 12.58 6.30
CA PRO A 76 15.31 13.01 6.38
C PRO A 76 16.17 11.77 6.66
N SER A 77 17.06 11.49 5.72
CA SER A 77 17.94 10.33 5.74
C SER A 77 18.94 10.43 6.89
N LEU A 78 18.67 9.73 7.99
CA LEU A 78 19.77 9.07 8.69
C LEU A 78 20.34 8.05 7.70
N GLY A 79 21.59 8.23 7.32
CA GLY A 79 22.27 7.38 6.33
C GLY A 79 22.37 5.93 6.80
N HIS A 80 21.34 5.13 6.53
CA HIS A 80 21.36 3.70 6.79
C HIS A 80 22.19 3.02 5.70
N LEU A 81 23.29 2.38 6.11
CA LEU A 81 24.28 1.74 5.23
C LEU A 81 23.87 0.31 4.79
N GLY A 82 22.65 -0.11 5.07
CA GLY A 82 22.14 -1.48 4.89
C GLY A 82 20.70 -1.52 4.36
N ALA A 83 20.04 -2.67 4.53
CA ALA A 83 18.67 -2.90 4.07
C ALA A 83 17.66 -1.97 4.76
N THR A 84 16.66 -1.49 4.01
CA THR A 84 15.58 -0.65 4.56
C THR A 84 14.28 -1.44 4.72
N VAL A 85 13.39 -0.95 5.58
CA VAL A 85 12.08 -1.55 5.86
C VAL A 85 11.01 -0.60 5.36
N GLU A 86 10.48 -0.90 4.18
CA GLU A 86 9.54 -0.04 3.46
C GLU A 86 8.13 -0.64 3.50
N PRO A 87 7.14 0.07 4.07
CA PRO A 87 5.76 -0.37 3.95
C PRO A 87 5.28 -0.22 2.51
N PHE A 88 4.29 -1.03 2.12
CA PHE A 88 3.53 -0.85 0.89
C PHE A 88 2.07 -1.24 1.11
N GLY A 89 1.35 -1.50 0.03
CA GLY A 89 0.01 -2.05 0.03
C GLY A 89 -1.05 -1.03 0.43
N SER A 90 -2.06 -1.54 1.14
CA SER A 90 -3.23 -0.76 1.54
C SER A 90 -2.89 0.35 2.55
N PHE A 91 -1.85 0.15 3.37
CA PHE A 91 -1.37 1.16 4.32
C PHE A 91 -0.82 2.40 3.59
N VAL A 92 0.13 2.22 2.66
CA VAL A 92 0.75 3.33 1.91
C VAL A 92 -0.22 4.00 0.94
N SER A 93 -1.16 3.25 0.36
CA SER A 93 -2.19 3.82 -0.51
C SER A 93 -3.32 4.54 0.23
N ASN A 94 -3.33 4.49 1.58
CA ASN A 94 -4.42 4.96 2.42
C ASN A 94 -5.77 4.32 2.06
N LEU A 95 -5.75 3.02 1.74
CA LEU A 95 -6.90 2.18 1.38
C LEU A 95 -7.05 0.98 2.34
N PHE A 96 -6.54 1.10 3.57
CA PHE A 96 -6.67 0.08 4.61
C PHE A 96 -7.82 0.41 5.56
N THR A 97 -8.40 -0.65 6.15
CA THR A 97 -9.36 -0.57 7.25
C THR A 97 -8.65 -0.81 8.58
N ARG A 98 -9.34 -0.61 9.71
CA ARG A 98 -8.78 -0.84 11.06
C ARG A 98 -8.08 -2.19 11.20
N TRP A 99 -8.72 -3.24 10.69
CA TRP A 99 -8.23 -4.63 10.68
C TRP A 99 -7.44 -5.02 9.43
N GLY A 100 -7.03 -4.06 8.61
CA GLY A 100 -6.18 -4.30 7.45
C GLY A 100 -4.84 -4.91 7.84
N ASP A 101 -4.25 -5.69 6.94
CA ASP A 101 -2.88 -6.14 7.07
C ASP A 101 -1.87 -4.99 6.92
N LEU A 102 -0.63 -5.27 7.30
CA LEU A 102 0.52 -4.40 7.07
C LEU A 102 1.51 -5.12 6.15
N ASP A 103 1.56 -4.67 4.91
CA ASP A 103 2.50 -5.15 3.91
C ASP A 103 3.85 -4.43 4.03
N ILE A 104 4.94 -5.18 4.16
CA ILE A 104 6.28 -4.64 4.30
C ILE A 104 7.24 -5.34 3.34
N SER A 105 8.10 -4.54 2.72
CA SER A 105 9.19 -5.02 1.90
C SER A 105 10.51 -4.61 2.52
N ILE A 106 11.42 -5.58 2.69
CA ILE A 106 12.81 -5.31 3.05
C ILE A 106 13.55 -5.05 1.74
N GLU A 107 14.08 -3.84 1.60
CA GLU A 107 14.76 -3.37 0.39
C GLU A 107 16.28 -3.45 0.55
N LEU A 108 16.92 -4.13 -0.39
CA LEU A 108 18.37 -4.27 -0.46
C LEU A 108 18.93 -3.26 -1.48
N PRO A 109 20.07 -2.60 -1.20
CA PRO A 109 20.65 -1.58 -2.06
C PRO A 109 20.93 -2.02 -3.52
N ASN A 110 21.29 -3.28 -3.73
CA ASN A 110 21.66 -3.83 -5.05
C ASN A 110 20.59 -4.78 -5.61
N GLY A 111 19.32 -4.41 -5.48
CA GLY A 111 18.15 -5.23 -5.79
C GLY A 111 18.32 -6.18 -6.98
N SER A 112 18.66 -7.45 -6.70
CA SER A 112 18.96 -8.40 -7.75
C SER A 112 17.67 -8.79 -8.48
N HIS A 113 17.74 -8.64 -9.81
CA HIS A 113 16.71 -9.03 -10.77
C HIS A 113 16.29 -10.49 -10.57
N ILE A 114 15.03 -10.75 -10.94
CA ILE A 114 14.23 -11.97 -10.77
C ILE A 114 14.89 -13.16 -11.53
N SER A 115 16.05 -13.61 -11.09
CA SER A 115 16.65 -14.87 -11.49
C SER A 115 16.24 -15.97 -10.50
N ALA A 116 16.34 -17.24 -10.91
CA ALA A 116 16.13 -18.37 -9.99
C ALA A 116 17.10 -18.31 -8.79
N ALA A 117 18.33 -17.83 -9.03
CA ALA A 117 19.31 -17.53 -7.97
C ALA A 117 18.81 -16.42 -7.02
N GLY A 118 18.17 -15.37 -7.56
CA GLY A 118 17.53 -14.31 -6.79
C GLY A 118 16.39 -14.80 -5.90
N LYS A 119 15.52 -15.71 -6.38
CA LYS A 119 14.45 -16.28 -5.54
C LYS A 119 15.00 -17.10 -4.37
N LYS A 120 16.02 -17.94 -4.60
CA LYS A 120 16.68 -18.71 -3.53
C LYS A 120 17.33 -17.79 -2.49
N TYR A 121 17.99 -16.73 -2.95
CA TYR A 121 18.59 -15.73 -2.05
C TYR A 121 17.54 -15.02 -1.19
N LYS A 122 16.44 -14.53 -1.80
CA LYS A 122 15.31 -13.93 -1.07
C LYS A 122 14.71 -14.89 -0.02
N LEU A 123 14.59 -16.18 -0.34
CA LEU A 123 14.13 -17.19 0.61
C LEU A 123 15.09 -17.37 1.78
N SER A 124 16.40 -17.36 1.53
CA SER A 124 17.41 -17.41 2.60
C SER A 124 17.26 -16.23 3.56
N LEU A 125 17.18 -15.01 3.01
CA LEU A 125 17.04 -13.79 3.81
C LEU A 125 15.74 -13.79 4.63
N LEU A 126 14.60 -14.20 4.05
CA LEU A 126 13.36 -14.37 4.81
C LEU A 126 13.49 -15.44 5.91
N GLY A 127 14.29 -16.48 5.68
CA GLY A 127 14.64 -17.48 6.69
C GLY A 127 15.43 -16.89 7.85
N ASP A 128 16.35 -15.97 7.58
CA ASP A 128 17.12 -15.28 8.63
C ASP A 128 16.25 -14.27 9.40
N VAL A 129 15.37 -13.53 8.70
CA VAL A 129 14.35 -12.68 9.32
C VAL A 129 13.42 -13.50 10.22
N LEU A 130 12.99 -14.70 9.78
CA LEU A 130 12.18 -15.61 10.59
C LEU A 130 12.90 -16.04 11.87
N LYS A 131 14.20 -16.38 11.81
CA LYS A 131 14.99 -16.74 12.99
C LYS A 131 15.09 -15.56 13.96
N ALA A 132 15.37 -14.37 13.45
CA ALA A 132 15.50 -13.16 14.27
C ALA A 132 14.17 -12.77 14.95
N LEU A 133 13.04 -12.86 14.23
CA LEU A 133 11.71 -12.64 14.80
C LEU A 133 11.37 -13.65 15.91
N ARG A 134 11.75 -14.93 15.73
CA ARG A 134 11.59 -15.95 16.77
C ARG A 134 12.44 -15.67 18.01
N ALA A 135 13.69 -15.24 17.82
CA ALA A 135 14.59 -14.92 18.91
C ALA A 135 14.14 -13.69 19.71
N LYS A 136 13.63 -12.65 19.02
CA LYS A 136 13.08 -11.44 19.67
C LYS A 136 11.79 -11.72 20.47
N GLY A 137 10.97 -12.66 19.99
CA GLY A 137 9.66 -12.93 20.58
C GLY A 137 8.59 -11.90 20.17
N GLY A 138 7.39 -11.98 20.77
CA GLY A 138 6.28 -11.06 20.49
C GLY A 138 5.54 -11.27 19.14
N CYS A 139 5.96 -12.27 18.35
CA CYS A 139 5.29 -12.62 17.10
C CYS A 139 4.51 -13.94 17.27
N ARG A 140 3.29 -13.97 16.74
CA ARG A 140 2.41 -15.15 16.69
C ARG A 140 2.12 -15.52 15.24
N LYS A 141 1.56 -16.71 15.01
CA LYS A 141 1.13 -17.19 13.67
C LYS A 141 2.17 -17.01 12.56
N LEU A 142 3.46 -17.27 12.86
CA LEU A 142 4.51 -17.16 11.86
C LEU A 142 4.32 -18.24 10.78
N GLN A 143 4.14 -17.82 9.53
CA GLN A 143 3.95 -18.70 8.38
C GLN A 143 4.89 -18.28 7.25
N PHE A 144 5.71 -19.21 6.77
CA PHE A 144 6.62 -18.96 5.66
C PHE A 144 6.05 -19.52 4.36
N ILE A 145 5.67 -18.64 3.43
CA ILE A 145 5.10 -18.98 2.12
C ILE A 145 6.19 -18.88 1.06
N THR A 146 6.74 -20.03 0.67
CA THR A 146 7.92 -20.12 -0.20
C THR A 146 7.60 -20.35 -1.69
N ASN A 147 6.50 -21.03 -1.98
CA ASN A 147 6.16 -21.49 -3.33
C ASN A 147 5.42 -20.45 -4.19
N ALA A 148 4.98 -19.34 -3.60
CA ALA A 148 4.33 -18.26 -4.34
C ALA A 148 5.29 -17.54 -5.32
N ARG A 149 4.72 -16.76 -6.25
CA ARG A 149 5.49 -15.92 -7.18
C ARG A 149 6.43 -14.96 -6.44
N VAL A 150 5.92 -14.33 -5.38
CA VAL A 150 6.69 -13.55 -4.41
C VAL A 150 6.68 -14.32 -3.11
N PRO A 151 7.83 -14.82 -2.61
CA PRO A 151 7.90 -15.42 -1.29
C PRO A 151 7.54 -14.41 -0.19
N ILE A 152 6.75 -14.85 0.79
CA ILE A 152 6.24 -14.00 1.87
C ILE A 152 6.46 -14.70 3.21
N LEU A 153 6.94 -13.97 4.20
CA LEU A 153 6.90 -14.35 5.60
C LEU A 153 5.73 -13.62 6.28
N LYS A 154 4.71 -14.35 6.70
CA LYS A 154 3.58 -13.82 7.43
C LYS A 154 3.78 -13.97 8.93
N PHE A 155 3.34 -12.99 9.71
CA PHE A 155 3.25 -13.11 11.16
C PHE A 155 2.14 -12.21 11.70
N GLN A 156 1.76 -12.38 12.95
CA GLN A 156 0.88 -11.47 13.68
C GLN A 156 1.68 -10.86 14.83
N GLY A 157 1.81 -9.54 14.85
CA GLY A 157 2.56 -8.81 15.89
C GLY A 157 1.79 -8.68 17.20
N ASN A 158 2.40 -8.01 18.18
CA ASN A 158 1.82 -7.78 19.52
C ASN A 158 0.47 -7.05 19.50
N TYR A 159 0.23 -6.22 18.48
CA TYR A 159 -0.99 -5.42 18.31
C TYR A 159 -2.12 -6.15 17.57
N ASN A 160 -2.04 -7.47 17.43
CA ASN A 160 -2.97 -8.29 16.63
C ASN A 160 -3.07 -7.93 15.14
N ILE A 161 -2.14 -7.11 14.62
CA ILE A 161 -2.05 -6.77 13.21
C ILE A 161 -1.29 -7.88 12.49
N SER A 162 -1.88 -8.39 11.40
CA SER A 162 -1.22 -9.32 10.49
C SER A 162 -0.24 -8.57 9.61
N CYS A 163 0.96 -9.11 9.46
CA CYS A 163 2.03 -8.51 8.68
C CYS A 163 2.54 -9.49 7.63
N ASP A 164 2.74 -9.00 6.41
CA ASP A 164 3.30 -9.74 5.28
C ASP A 164 4.66 -9.14 4.92
N ILE A 165 5.75 -9.87 5.18
CA ILE A 165 7.11 -9.45 4.84
C ILE A 165 7.55 -10.09 3.52
N SER A 166 8.07 -9.27 2.60
CA SER A 166 8.71 -9.70 1.36
C SER A 166 10.09 -9.04 1.20
N ILE A 167 10.87 -9.47 0.20
CA ILE A 167 12.18 -8.89 -0.12
C ILE A 167 12.14 -8.26 -1.52
N ASN A 168 12.52 -6.99 -1.63
CA ASN A 168 12.56 -6.22 -2.88
C ASN A 168 11.28 -6.34 -3.72
N ASN A 169 10.13 -5.99 -3.14
CA ASN A 169 8.82 -6.07 -3.79
C ASN A 169 8.44 -4.75 -4.48
N LEU A 170 9.25 -4.36 -5.47
CA LEU A 170 9.05 -3.14 -6.24
C LEU A 170 7.66 -3.04 -6.88
N SER A 171 7.11 -4.16 -7.38
CA SER A 171 5.76 -4.19 -7.95
C SER A 171 4.69 -3.83 -6.94
N GLY A 172 4.79 -4.34 -5.70
CA GLY A 172 3.89 -3.97 -4.61
C GLY A 172 3.98 -2.49 -4.29
N GLN A 173 5.21 -1.97 -4.15
CA GLN A 173 5.43 -0.54 -3.88
C GLN A 173 4.85 0.37 -4.97
N MET A 174 5.12 0.07 -6.25
CA MET A 174 4.62 0.88 -7.36
C MET A 174 3.10 0.91 -7.41
N LYS A 175 2.44 -0.25 -7.30
CA LYS A 175 0.97 -0.33 -7.25
C LYS A 175 0.37 0.54 -6.15
N SER A 176 1.01 0.53 -4.99
CA SER A 176 0.58 1.29 -3.81
C SER A 176 0.69 2.79 -4.02
N LYS A 177 1.79 3.25 -4.65
CA LYS A 177 2.01 4.65 -4.99
C LYS A 177 1.01 5.17 -6.03
N ILE A 178 0.69 4.37 -7.05
CA ILE A 178 -0.36 4.75 -8.04
C ILE A 178 -1.71 4.91 -7.35
N LEU A 179 -2.10 3.92 -6.55
CA LEU A 179 -3.38 3.96 -5.84
C LEU A 179 -3.44 5.12 -4.86
N TYR A 180 -2.32 5.47 -4.22
CA TYR A 180 -2.20 6.68 -3.44
C TYR A 180 -2.47 7.95 -4.27
N TRP A 181 -1.84 8.07 -5.45
CA TRP A 181 -2.09 9.23 -6.31
C TRP A 181 -3.54 9.31 -6.78
N ILE A 182 -4.14 8.19 -7.16
CA ILE A 182 -5.55 8.14 -7.54
C ILE A 182 -6.45 8.58 -6.37
N ASN A 183 -6.16 8.11 -5.16
CA ASN A 183 -6.85 8.51 -3.94
C ASN A 183 -6.77 10.03 -3.69
N MET A 184 -5.66 10.68 -4.07
CA MET A 184 -5.52 12.13 -3.94
C MET A 184 -6.30 12.96 -4.99
N ILE A 185 -6.85 12.33 -6.03
CA ILE A 185 -7.67 13.03 -7.03
C ILE A 185 -9.07 13.33 -6.48
N ASP A 186 -9.73 12.33 -5.87
CA ASP A 186 -11.07 12.46 -5.32
C ASP A 186 -11.25 11.54 -4.10
N GLY A 187 -11.61 12.12 -2.94
CA GLY A 187 -11.74 11.39 -1.68
C GLY A 187 -12.81 10.29 -1.67
N ARG A 188 -13.82 10.38 -2.55
CA ARG A 188 -14.86 9.35 -2.70
C ARG A 188 -14.29 8.01 -3.17
N PHE A 189 -13.14 8.04 -3.85
CA PHE A 189 -12.47 6.83 -4.33
C PHE A 189 -12.11 5.92 -3.16
N ARG A 190 -11.51 6.48 -2.11
CA ARG A 190 -11.14 5.73 -0.92
C ARG A 190 -12.35 5.12 -0.26
N ASP A 191 -13.39 5.93 -0.02
CA ASP A 191 -14.59 5.46 0.67
C ASP A 191 -15.27 4.31 -0.11
N MET A 192 -15.39 4.45 -1.43
CA MET A 192 -15.91 3.39 -2.28
C MET A 192 -15.05 2.12 -2.24
N VAL A 193 -13.71 2.25 -2.29
CA VAL A 193 -12.82 1.09 -2.17
C VAL A 193 -12.99 0.38 -0.83
N LEU A 194 -13.08 1.11 0.28
CA LEU A 194 -13.26 0.51 1.60
C LEU A 194 -14.61 -0.22 1.71
N LEU A 195 -15.69 0.40 1.23
CA LEU A 195 -17.02 -0.21 1.20
C LEU A 195 -17.05 -1.48 0.35
N VAL A 196 -16.50 -1.43 -0.88
CA VAL A 196 -16.44 -2.60 -1.77
C VAL A 196 -15.57 -3.71 -1.18
N LYS A 197 -14.46 -3.37 -0.52
CA LYS A 197 -13.61 -4.36 0.15
C LYS A 197 -14.34 -5.07 1.29
N GLU A 198 -15.07 -4.33 2.12
CA GLU A 198 -15.82 -4.90 3.24
C GLU A 198 -17.04 -5.70 2.77
N TRP A 199 -17.75 -5.21 1.75
CA TRP A 199 -18.80 -5.98 1.07
C TRP A 199 -18.24 -7.31 0.52
N ALA A 200 -17.16 -7.25 -0.26
CA ALA A 200 -16.54 -8.45 -0.83
C ALA A 200 -16.04 -9.42 0.25
N LYS A 201 -15.53 -8.90 1.37
CA LYS A 201 -15.11 -9.70 2.52
C LYS A 201 -16.30 -10.38 3.21
N ALA A 202 -17.41 -9.68 3.42
CA ALA A 202 -18.63 -10.25 4.00
C ALA A 202 -19.23 -11.38 3.13
N HIS A 203 -19.01 -11.31 1.81
CA HIS A 203 -19.42 -12.35 0.85
C HIS A 203 -18.34 -13.41 0.58
N ASN A 204 -17.20 -13.40 1.29
CA ASN A 204 -16.09 -14.32 1.10
C ASN A 204 -15.51 -14.36 -0.33
N ILE A 205 -15.52 -13.22 -1.03
CA ILE A 205 -15.00 -13.06 -2.41
C ILE A 205 -13.77 -12.14 -2.50
N ASN A 206 -13.06 -11.97 -1.38
CA ASN A 206 -11.83 -11.18 -1.26
C ASN A 206 -10.67 -12.01 -0.69
N ASP A 207 -10.39 -13.17 -1.30
CA ASP A 207 -9.24 -14.02 -0.97
C ASP A 207 -8.69 -14.73 -2.23
N SER A 208 -7.60 -14.21 -2.78
CA SER A 208 -6.96 -14.80 -3.96
C SER A 208 -6.44 -16.22 -3.74
N LYS A 209 -6.21 -16.66 -2.50
CA LYS A 209 -5.76 -18.03 -2.22
C LYS A 209 -6.87 -19.05 -2.49
N THR A 210 -8.13 -18.63 -2.43
CA THR A 210 -9.30 -19.47 -2.72
C THR A 210 -9.79 -19.32 -4.15
N GLY A 211 -9.06 -18.56 -4.99
CA GLY A 211 -9.43 -18.30 -6.39
C GLY A 211 -10.39 -17.13 -6.59
N THR A 212 -10.68 -16.34 -5.56
CA THR A 212 -11.52 -15.14 -5.65
C THR A 212 -10.67 -13.87 -5.90
N LEU A 213 -11.30 -12.69 -5.93
CA LEU A 213 -10.59 -11.43 -6.18
C LEU A 213 -9.66 -11.08 -5.02
N ASN A 214 -8.58 -10.37 -5.31
CA ASN A 214 -7.78 -9.72 -4.26
C ASN A 214 -8.19 -8.24 -4.12
N SER A 215 -7.77 -7.62 -3.01
CA SER A 215 -8.10 -6.22 -2.74
C SER A 215 -7.55 -5.24 -3.78
N TYR A 216 -6.43 -5.55 -4.46
CA TYR A 216 -5.93 -4.72 -5.55
C TYR A 216 -6.85 -4.77 -6.78
N SER A 217 -7.32 -5.96 -7.15
CA SER A 217 -8.32 -6.15 -8.23
C SER A 217 -9.63 -5.42 -7.92
N LEU A 218 -10.11 -5.47 -6.67
CA LEU A 218 -11.28 -4.70 -6.24
C LEU A 218 -11.05 -3.18 -6.37
N SER A 219 -9.88 -2.67 -5.97
CA SER A 219 -9.54 -1.26 -6.18
C SER A 219 -9.55 -0.87 -7.65
N LEU A 220 -9.04 -1.72 -8.55
CA LEU A 220 -9.06 -1.46 -9.99
C LEU A 220 -10.48 -1.44 -10.57
N LEU A 221 -11.40 -2.26 -10.05
CA LEU A 221 -12.81 -2.21 -10.44
C LEU A 221 -13.45 -0.87 -10.06
N VAL A 222 -13.10 -0.33 -8.88
CA VAL A 222 -13.56 1.00 -8.46
C VAL A 222 -12.95 2.10 -9.34
N VAL A 223 -11.65 2.02 -9.68
CA VAL A 223 -11.02 2.95 -10.63
C VAL A 223 -11.78 2.95 -11.96
N PHE A 224 -12.04 1.77 -12.51
CA PHE A 224 -12.77 1.62 -13.77
C PHE A 224 -14.18 2.22 -13.69
N HIS A 225 -14.90 1.95 -12.59
CA HIS A 225 -16.23 2.53 -12.37
C HIS A 225 -16.17 4.07 -12.35
N PHE A 226 -15.20 4.65 -11.65
CA PHE A 226 -15.05 6.11 -11.56
C PHE A 226 -14.59 6.76 -12.87
N GLN A 227 -13.96 6.00 -13.77
CA GLN A 227 -13.59 6.45 -15.11
C GLN A 227 -14.75 6.38 -16.11
N THR A 228 -15.74 5.51 -15.86
CA THR A 228 -16.82 5.20 -16.81
C THR A 228 -18.20 5.67 -16.36
N CYS A 229 -18.35 6.09 -15.10
CA CYS A 229 -19.57 6.74 -14.62
C CYS A 229 -19.80 8.07 -15.35
N VAL A 230 -21.04 8.56 -15.30
CA VAL A 230 -21.44 9.81 -15.96
C VAL A 230 -22.01 10.75 -14.89
N PRO A 231 -21.35 11.90 -14.61
CA PRO A 231 -20.05 12.34 -15.14
C PRO A 231 -18.88 11.47 -14.62
N ALA A 232 -17.80 11.40 -15.39
CA ALA A 232 -16.59 10.68 -14.97
C ALA A 232 -15.94 11.39 -13.79
N ILE A 233 -15.62 10.65 -12.74
CA ILE A 233 -15.00 11.17 -11.51
C ILE A 233 -13.47 11.16 -11.64
N LEU A 234 -12.90 10.12 -12.25
CA LEU A 234 -11.47 9.99 -12.46
C LEU A 234 -11.09 10.16 -13.94
N PRO A 235 -9.93 10.78 -14.23
CA PRO A 235 -9.40 10.82 -15.59
C PRO A 235 -8.89 9.44 -16.04
N PRO A 236 -8.65 9.25 -17.34
CA PRO A 236 -7.96 8.08 -17.87
C PRO A 236 -6.58 7.86 -17.20
N LEU A 237 -6.21 6.60 -16.94
CA LEU A 237 -4.96 6.26 -16.24
C LEU A 237 -3.70 6.86 -16.90
N LYS A 238 -3.67 6.95 -18.23
CA LYS A 238 -2.56 7.55 -19.00
C LYS A 238 -2.29 9.02 -18.65
N GLU A 239 -3.29 9.73 -18.14
CA GLU A 239 -3.17 11.13 -17.72
C GLU A 239 -2.68 11.26 -16.29
N ILE A 240 -2.99 10.25 -15.45
CA ILE A 240 -2.52 10.13 -14.07
C ILE A 240 -1.06 9.65 -14.07
N TYR A 241 -0.74 8.67 -14.91
CA TYR A 241 0.59 8.07 -15.03
C TYR A 241 1.02 8.02 -16.50
N PRO A 242 1.79 9.02 -16.97
CA PRO A 242 2.24 9.07 -18.36
C PRO A 242 3.43 8.12 -18.65
N GLY A 243 4.05 7.57 -17.61
CA GLY A 243 5.16 6.61 -17.73
C GLY A 243 4.69 5.20 -18.07
N SER A 244 5.64 4.34 -18.43
CA SER A 244 5.39 2.91 -18.64
C SER A 244 5.81 2.14 -17.40
N MET A 245 4.82 1.64 -16.67
CA MET A 245 5.02 0.76 -15.50
C MET A 245 5.96 -0.40 -15.78
N VAL A 246 5.92 -0.92 -17.01
CA VAL A 246 6.75 -2.05 -17.45
C VAL A 246 8.21 -1.61 -17.51
N ASP A 247 8.48 -0.45 -18.10
CA ASP A 247 9.84 0.07 -18.25
C ASP A 247 10.47 0.44 -16.89
N ASP A 248 9.66 0.96 -15.97
CA ASP A 248 10.06 1.27 -14.60
C ASP A 248 10.34 0.00 -13.77
N LEU A 249 9.59 -1.08 -14.02
CA LEU A 249 9.81 -2.39 -13.37
C LEU A 249 10.98 -3.17 -13.98
N THR A 250 11.34 -2.92 -15.24
CA THR A 250 12.48 -3.55 -15.92
C THR A 250 13.78 -2.77 -15.78
N GLY A 251 13.77 -1.60 -15.13
CA GLY A 251 14.97 -0.82 -14.83
C GLY A 251 15.45 0.10 -15.96
N ASN A 252 14.61 0.39 -16.96
CA ASN A 252 14.99 1.25 -18.09
C ASN A 252 14.80 2.75 -17.82
N GLN A 253 14.04 3.13 -16.77
CA GLN A 253 14.01 4.49 -16.24
C GLN A 253 13.84 4.46 -14.72
N VAL A 254 14.94 4.49 -13.99
CA VAL A 254 14.92 4.56 -12.53
C VAL A 254 14.56 6.00 -12.12
N ALA A 255 13.32 6.18 -11.65
CA ALA A 255 12.90 7.07 -10.57
C ALA A 255 13.18 8.60 -10.64
N PHE A 256 12.82 9.28 -11.74
CA PHE A 256 12.80 10.77 -11.74
C PHE A 256 11.47 11.46 -12.05
N VAL A 257 10.42 10.74 -12.50
CA VAL A 257 9.27 11.43 -13.12
C VAL A 257 8.05 11.59 -12.20
N CYS A 258 7.92 10.81 -11.12
CA CYS A 258 6.62 10.69 -10.44
C CYS A 258 6.25 11.79 -9.43
N GLY A 259 7.22 12.48 -8.82
CA GLY A 259 6.91 13.47 -7.78
C GLY A 259 6.64 14.88 -8.32
N ILE A 260 7.42 15.33 -9.30
CA ILE A 260 7.53 16.75 -9.66
C ILE A 260 6.59 17.15 -10.81
N PHE A 261 6.21 16.21 -11.70
CA PHE A 261 5.37 16.51 -12.87
C PHE A 261 3.88 16.17 -12.72
N LEU A 262 3.47 15.45 -11.66
CA LEU A 262 2.06 15.06 -11.46
C LEU A 262 1.22 16.14 -10.77
N PHE A 263 1.79 16.86 -9.79
CA PHE A 263 1.07 17.87 -9.01
C PHE A 263 0.39 18.96 -9.88
N PRO A 264 1.06 19.53 -10.91
CA PRO A 264 0.44 20.54 -11.76
C PRO A 264 -0.69 19.99 -12.64
N LYS A 265 -0.66 18.70 -13.03
CA LYS A 265 -1.66 18.10 -13.91
C LYS A 265 -2.90 17.62 -13.16
N VAL A 266 -2.71 17.04 -11.97
CA VAL A 266 -3.82 16.72 -11.06
C VAL A 266 -4.51 18.02 -10.62
N ALA A 267 -3.75 19.06 -10.26
CA ALA A 267 -4.30 20.38 -9.98
C ALA A 267 -5.06 20.96 -11.19
N ARG A 268 -4.56 20.75 -12.42
CA ARG A 268 -5.23 21.19 -13.64
C ARG A 268 -6.55 20.43 -13.87
N PHE A 269 -6.58 19.11 -13.71
CA PHE A 269 -7.80 18.30 -13.82
C PHE A 269 -8.85 18.76 -12.78
N VAL A 270 -8.44 18.92 -11.52
CA VAL A 270 -9.28 19.43 -10.42
C VAL A 270 -9.78 20.85 -10.70
N SER A 271 -9.00 21.70 -11.38
CA SER A 271 -9.42 23.07 -11.74
C SER A 271 -10.35 23.15 -12.95
N THR A 272 -10.39 22.12 -13.81
CA THR A 272 -11.17 22.13 -15.07
C THR A 272 -12.52 21.42 -14.98
N TYR A 273 -12.75 20.61 -13.94
CA TYR A 273 -14.02 19.93 -13.73
C TYR A 273 -14.84 20.63 -12.66
N ASP A 274 -16.07 21.01 -13.01
CA ASP A 274 -17.05 21.53 -12.07
C ASP A 274 -17.65 20.35 -11.31
N PHE A 275 -17.31 20.20 -10.02
CA PHE A 275 -17.76 19.11 -9.15
C PHE A 275 -19.14 19.41 -8.54
N ALA A 276 -20.05 20.01 -9.31
CA ALA A 276 -21.40 20.37 -8.90
C ALA A 276 -22.40 19.21 -9.04
#